data_AF-A0A2D2PZQ9-F1
#
_entry.id   AF-A0A2D2PZQ9-F1
#
_cell.length_a   1.000
_cell.length_b   1.000
_cell.length_c   1.000
_cell.angle_alpha   90.00
_cell.angle_beta   90.00
_cell.angle_gamma   90.00
#
_symmetry.space_group_name_H-M   'P 1'
#
loop_
_entity.id
_entity.type
_entity.pdbx_description
1 polymer ?
#
loop_
_entity_poly.entity_id
_entity_poly.type
_entity_poly.pdbx_seq_one_letter_code
_entity_poly.pdbx_strand_id
1 'polypeptide(L)'
;MLPVVILPGYLAPASDYYPLRDELRRLGWIVEVVPLKVRSWLPTLGGRPVTPILRVLEATVQSVLTTSGASHVTLIGHSAGGWISRIYLGDQPYEGQVWAGQQRVRTLITLGTPHTSQERWTRRNLEFVNTTYPGAYYSHIRYVCLAGKAIYGTPYGSFANWFTYQSYKLTSGEGACWGDGVTPVAASHLAGAHNLTYDGVLHAPRSRLRDRPDAPWYGSPEIIASWQSYLDI
;
A
#
# COMPACT_ATOMS: atom_id res chain seq x y z
N MET A 1 -18.18 -13.27 -0.78
CA MET A 1 -16.74 -13.07 -0.63
C MET A 1 -16.20 -12.44 -1.89
N LEU A 2 -15.59 -11.26 -1.79
CA LEU A 2 -14.95 -10.62 -2.94
C LEU A 2 -13.54 -11.19 -3.10
N PRO A 3 -13.06 -11.44 -4.33
CA PRO A 3 -11.68 -11.78 -4.55
C PRO A 3 -10.78 -10.59 -4.20
N VAL A 4 -9.57 -10.90 -3.74
CA VAL A 4 -8.58 -9.95 -3.27
C VAL A 4 -7.46 -9.81 -4.29
N VAL A 5 -7.10 -8.57 -4.63
CA VAL A 5 -5.94 -8.26 -5.46
C VAL A 5 -4.91 -7.51 -4.62
N ILE A 6 -3.68 -8.00 -4.57
CA ILE A 6 -2.57 -7.36 -3.83
C ILE A 6 -1.66 -6.63 -4.82
N LEU A 7 -1.51 -5.32 -4.66
CA LEU A 7 -0.55 -4.50 -5.39
C LEU A 7 0.73 -4.28 -4.55
N PRO A 8 1.88 -4.82 -5.00
CA PRO A 8 3.17 -4.60 -4.37
C PRO A 8 3.58 -3.13 -4.24
N GLY A 9 4.41 -2.86 -3.23
CA GLY A 9 5.13 -1.60 -3.05
C GLY A 9 6.28 -1.40 -4.06
N TYR A 10 6.78 -0.17 -4.10
CA TYR A 10 7.82 0.26 -5.06
C TYR A 10 9.07 -0.64 -5.02
N LEU A 11 9.60 -0.99 -6.18
CA LEU A 11 10.75 -1.89 -6.37
C LEU A 11 10.56 -3.33 -5.85
N ALA A 12 9.40 -3.69 -5.28
CA ALA A 12 9.15 -5.04 -4.80
C ALA A 12 8.60 -5.94 -5.92
N PRO A 13 9.08 -7.19 -6.03
CA PRO A 13 8.46 -8.21 -6.86
C PRO A 13 7.22 -8.82 -6.18
N ALA A 14 6.33 -9.41 -6.97
CA ALA A 14 5.15 -10.12 -6.49
C ALA A 14 5.49 -11.26 -5.51
N SER A 15 6.66 -11.91 -5.69
CA SER A 15 7.12 -13.01 -4.86
C SER A 15 7.25 -12.64 -3.38
N ASP A 16 7.50 -11.38 -3.06
CA ASP A 16 7.63 -10.92 -1.66
C ASP A 16 6.27 -10.96 -0.93
N TYR A 17 5.17 -11.01 -1.67
CA TYR A 17 3.80 -11.01 -1.14
C TYR A 17 3.14 -12.39 -1.22
N TYR A 18 3.82 -13.41 -1.76
CA TYR A 18 3.28 -14.77 -1.78
C TYR A 18 2.97 -15.32 -0.39
N PRO A 19 3.77 -15.07 0.67
CA PRO A 19 3.39 -15.48 2.02
C PRO A 19 2.06 -14.87 2.50
N LEU A 20 1.83 -13.58 2.24
CA LEU A 20 0.56 -12.90 2.54
C LEU A 20 -0.59 -13.52 1.72
N ARG A 21 -0.39 -13.73 0.42
CA ARG A 21 -1.37 -14.39 -0.46
C ARG A 21 -1.73 -15.77 0.05
N ASP A 22 -0.73 -16.58 0.38
CA ASP A 22 -0.90 -17.98 0.76
C ASP A 22 -1.59 -18.10 2.12
N GLU A 23 -1.27 -17.20 3.06
CA GLU A 23 -1.97 -17.15 4.34
C GLU A 23 -3.44 -16.73 4.19
N LEU A 24 -3.74 -15.71 3.37
CA LEU A 24 -5.12 -15.36 3.08
C LEU A 24 -5.87 -16.47 2.33
N ARG A 25 -5.22 -17.18 1.39
CA ARG A 25 -5.81 -18.36 0.74
C ARG A 25 -6.09 -19.48 1.72
N ARG A 26 -5.20 -19.72 2.68
CA ARG A 26 -5.40 -20.68 3.78
C ARG A 26 -6.62 -20.32 4.64
N LEU A 27 -6.90 -19.03 4.79
CA LEU A 27 -8.08 -18.49 5.48
C LEU A 27 -9.36 -18.48 4.62
N GLY A 28 -9.30 -18.96 3.38
CA GLY A 28 -10.46 -19.16 2.50
C GLY A 28 -10.65 -18.09 1.43
N TRP A 29 -9.77 -17.09 1.34
CA TRP A 29 -9.90 -15.99 0.37
C TRP A 29 -9.39 -16.37 -1.02
N ILE A 30 -10.09 -15.91 -2.07
CA ILE A 30 -9.56 -15.92 -3.44
C ILE A 30 -8.60 -14.73 -3.55
N VAL A 31 -7.29 -14.97 -3.64
CA VAL A 31 -6.29 -13.90 -3.62
C VAL A 31 -5.33 -14.02 -4.78
N GLU A 32 -5.10 -12.92 -5.49
CA GLU A 32 -4.03 -12.80 -6.50
C GLU A 32 -3.11 -11.62 -6.20
N VAL A 33 -1.83 -11.77 -6.55
CA VAL A 33 -0.83 -10.69 -6.45
C VAL A 33 -0.56 -10.17 -7.85
N VAL A 34 -0.60 -8.86 -8.04
CA VAL A 34 -0.25 -8.22 -9.31
C VAL A 34 1.17 -8.67 -9.68
N PRO A 35 1.39 -9.30 -10.87
CA PRO A 35 2.60 -10.05 -11.19
C PRO A 35 3.78 -9.14 -11.57
N LEU A 36 4.12 -8.20 -10.69
CA LEU A 36 5.23 -7.28 -10.86
C LEU A 36 6.56 -7.98 -10.60
N LYS A 37 7.56 -7.62 -11.40
CA LYS A 37 8.97 -7.95 -11.17
C LYS A 37 9.67 -6.66 -10.73
N VAL A 38 10.85 -6.76 -10.11
CA VAL A 38 11.67 -5.57 -9.81
C VAL A 38 11.84 -4.68 -11.05
N ARG A 39 12.08 -5.29 -12.22
CA ARG A 39 12.20 -4.57 -13.50
C ARG A 39 10.94 -3.86 -13.97
N SER A 40 9.75 -4.25 -13.50
CA SER A 40 8.48 -3.58 -13.85
C SER A 40 8.44 -2.13 -13.37
N TRP A 41 9.26 -1.79 -12.36
CA TRP A 41 9.35 -0.45 -11.79
C TRP A 41 10.34 0.46 -12.51
N LEU A 42 11.26 -0.07 -13.33
CA LEU A 42 12.28 0.73 -14.04
C LEU A 42 11.70 1.89 -14.86
N PRO A 43 10.56 1.75 -15.58
CA PRO A 43 9.96 2.86 -16.32
C PRO A 43 9.46 4.01 -15.43
N THR A 44 9.22 3.74 -14.15
CA THR A 44 8.64 4.70 -13.18
C THR A 44 9.71 5.44 -12.36
N LEU A 45 11.00 5.12 -12.57
CA LEU A 45 12.12 5.76 -11.86
C LEU A 45 12.16 7.26 -12.13
N GLY A 46 12.60 8.03 -11.11
CA GLY A 46 12.74 9.48 -11.22
C GLY A 46 11.42 10.24 -11.25
N GLY A 47 10.36 9.71 -10.62
CA GLY A 47 9.06 10.37 -10.55
C GLY A 47 8.27 10.33 -11.86
N ARG A 48 8.66 9.44 -12.79
CA ARG A 48 7.90 9.17 -14.00
C ARG A 48 6.53 8.57 -13.65
N PRO A 49 5.57 8.60 -14.59
CA PRO A 49 4.26 8.07 -14.33
C PRO A 49 4.24 6.57 -14.01
N VAL A 50 3.30 6.17 -13.15
CA VAL A 50 3.08 4.77 -12.77
C VAL A 50 2.12 4.04 -13.72
N THR A 51 1.82 4.62 -14.88
CA THR A 51 0.98 4.02 -15.94
C THR A 51 1.33 2.57 -16.26
N PRO A 52 2.62 2.16 -16.37
CA PRO A 52 2.96 0.75 -16.60
C PRO A 52 2.49 -0.18 -15.48
N ILE A 53 2.51 0.28 -14.22
CA ILE A 53 2.04 -0.49 -13.06
C ILE A 53 0.51 -0.56 -13.07
N LEU A 54 -0.16 0.55 -13.36
CA LEU A 54 -1.62 0.61 -13.48
C LEU A 54 -2.16 -0.31 -14.58
N ARG A 55 -1.46 -0.46 -15.71
CA ARG A 55 -1.83 -1.42 -16.78
C ARG A 55 -1.83 -2.86 -16.29
N VAL A 56 -0.80 -3.25 -15.52
CA VAL A 56 -0.70 -4.62 -14.99
C VAL A 56 -1.75 -4.83 -13.89
N LEU A 57 -2.03 -3.82 -13.06
CA LEU A 57 -3.11 -3.85 -12.09
C LEU A 57 -4.47 -4.05 -12.76
N GLU A 58 -4.83 -3.23 -13.75
CA GLU A 58 -6.11 -3.34 -14.47
C GLU A 58 -6.27 -4.73 -15.10
N ALA A 59 -5.24 -5.23 -15.79
CA ALA A 59 -5.27 -6.58 -16.37
C ALA A 59 -5.49 -7.67 -15.29
N THR A 60 -4.86 -7.52 -14.12
CA THR A 60 -5.02 -8.46 -13.00
C THR A 60 -6.44 -8.40 -12.43
N VAL A 61 -6.98 -7.21 -12.19
CA VAL A 61 -8.35 -7.01 -11.69
C VAL A 61 -9.37 -7.62 -12.66
N GLN A 62 -9.25 -7.33 -13.96
CA GLN A 62 -10.15 -7.89 -14.98
C GLN A 62 -10.09 -9.42 -15.05
N SER A 63 -8.88 -9.98 -15.01
CA SER A 63 -8.67 -11.43 -14.98
C SER A 63 -9.34 -12.05 -13.76
N VAL A 64 -9.14 -11.48 -12.58
CA VAL A 64 -9.71 -11.97 -11.32
C VAL A 64 -11.24 -11.89 -11.31
N LEU A 65 -11.83 -10.78 -11.78
CA LEU A 65 -13.28 -10.64 -11.90
C LEU A 65 -13.86 -11.68 -12.86
N THR A 66 -13.21 -11.88 -14.02
CA THR A 66 -13.64 -12.86 -15.02
C THR A 66 -13.60 -14.28 -14.48
N THR A 67 -12.50 -14.67 -13.82
CA THR A 67 -12.33 -16.04 -13.29
C THR A 67 -13.20 -16.33 -12.08
N SER A 68 -13.46 -15.33 -11.22
CA SER A 68 -14.27 -15.51 -10.01
C SER A 68 -15.77 -15.33 -10.24
N GLY A 69 -16.18 -14.66 -11.33
CA GLY A 69 -17.57 -14.23 -11.55
C GLY A 69 -18.03 -13.11 -10.61
N ALA A 70 -17.15 -12.54 -9.81
CA ALA A 70 -17.47 -11.43 -8.93
C ALA A 70 -17.64 -10.11 -9.71
N SER A 71 -18.48 -9.22 -9.21
CA SER A 71 -18.66 -7.88 -9.78
C SER A 71 -17.62 -6.87 -9.29
N HIS A 72 -16.98 -7.14 -8.14
CA HIS A 72 -16.00 -6.26 -7.51
C HIS A 72 -14.85 -7.07 -6.90
N VAL A 73 -13.75 -6.38 -6.64
CA VAL A 73 -12.60 -6.90 -5.86
C VAL A 73 -12.39 -6.08 -4.59
N THR A 74 -11.69 -6.69 -3.62
CA THR A 74 -10.99 -5.96 -2.56
C THR A 74 -9.54 -5.75 -2.99
N LEU A 75 -9.07 -4.51 -2.98
CA LEU A 75 -7.71 -4.16 -3.38
C LEU A 75 -6.86 -3.91 -2.13
N ILE A 76 -5.74 -4.63 -2.00
CA ILE A 76 -4.73 -4.38 -0.97
C ILE A 76 -3.54 -3.68 -1.64
N GLY A 77 -3.18 -2.48 -1.19
CA GLY A 77 -1.98 -1.78 -1.64
C GLY A 77 -0.96 -1.66 -0.51
N HIS A 78 0.24 -2.19 -0.70
CA HIS A 78 1.33 -2.03 0.28
C HIS A 78 2.25 -0.88 -0.12
N SER A 79 2.64 -0.04 0.85
CA SER A 79 3.57 1.07 0.63
C SER A 79 3.10 1.91 -0.56
N ALA A 80 3.94 2.10 -1.59
CA ALA A 80 3.54 2.82 -2.80
C ALA A 80 2.31 2.25 -3.53
N GLY A 81 2.07 0.94 -3.42
CA GLY A 81 0.89 0.30 -3.98
C GLY A 81 -0.41 0.95 -3.51
N GLY A 82 -0.52 1.41 -2.26
CA GLY A 82 -1.76 2.02 -1.77
C GLY A 82 -2.12 3.35 -2.45
N TRP A 83 -1.14 4.23 -2.69
CA TRP A 83 -1.44 5.49 -3.41
C TRP A 83 -1.54 5.29 -4.92
N ILE A 84 -0.86 4.28 -5.50
CA ILE A 84 -1.07 3.87 -6.89
C ILE A 84 -2.51 3.35 -7.06
N SER A 85 -3.00 2.56 -6.11
CA SER A 85 -4.39 2.11 -6.08
C SER A 85 -5.37 3.27 -6.04
N ARG A 86 -5.09 4.35 -5.30
CA ARG A 86 -5.94 5.56 -5.34
C ARG A 86 -5.98 6.22 -6.73
N ILE A 87 -4.87 6.24 -7.47
CA ILE A 87 -4.86 6.69 -8.88
C ILE A 87 -5.72 5.76 -9.75
N TYR A 88 -5.61 4.44 -9.54
CA TYR A 88 -6.40 3.44 -10.26
C TYR A 88 -7.91 3.60 -10.07
N LEU A 89 -8.37 3.97 -8.88
CA LEU A 89 -9.78 4.23 -8.62
C LEU A 89 -10.32 5.43 -9.43
N GLY A 90 -9.44 6.36 -9.82
CA GLY A 90 -9.76 7.65 -10.40
C GLY A 90 -10.56 7.65 -11.70
N ASP A 91 -11.52 8.57 -11.81
CA ASP A 91 -12.34 8.83 -12.99
C ASP A 91 -11.84 10.03 -13.84
N GLN A 92 -10.83 10.75 -13.35
CA GLN A 92 -10.10 11.79 -14.08
C GLN A 92 -8.86 11.21 -14.79
N PRO A 93 -8.43 11.82 -15.92
CA PRO A 93 -7.26 11.35 -16.66
C PRO A 93 -5.97 11.43 -15.84
N TYR A 94 -5.24 10.32 -15.78
CA TYR A 94 -3.86 10.25 -15.32
C TYR A 94 -2.97 9.92 -16.52
N GLU A 95 -2.12 10.88 -16.93
CA GLU A 95 -1.34 10.82 -18.18
C GLU A 95 -2.20 10.47 -19.41
N GLY A 96 -3.37 11.10 -19.52
CA GLY A 96 -4.29 10.94 -20.65
C GLY A 96 -5.17 9.68 -20.60
N GLN A 97 -5.05 8.83 -19.57
CA GLN A 97 -5.87 7.63 -19.41
C GLN A 97 -6.77 7.72 -18.17
N VAL A 98 -8.06 7.44 -18.35
CA VAL A 98 -9.02 7.24 -17.25
C VAL A 98 -9.04 5.77 -16.88
N TRP A 99 -8.89 5.46 -15.60
CA TRP A 99 -8.88 4.08 -15.10
C TRP A 99 -10.25 3.61 -14.63
N ALA A 100 -11.01 4.50 -13.97
CA ALA A 100 -12.33 4.24 -13.43
C ALA A 100 -12.41 2.96 -12.60
N GLY A 101 -11.33 2.61 -11.88
CA GLY A 101 -11.25 1.41 -11.05
C GLY A 101 -12.28 1.40 -9.92
N GLN A 102 -12.82 2.56 -9.55
CA GLN A 102 -13.91 2.70 -8.58
C GLN A 102 -15.16 1.87 -8.93
N GLN A 103 -15.37 1.55 -10.21
CA GLN A 103 -16.51 0.72 -10.65
C GLN A 103 -16.31 -0.77 -10.36
N ARG A 104 -15.08 -1.19 -10.02
CA ARG A 104 -14.65 -2.59 -9.88
C ARG A 104 -14.04 -2.89 -8.51
N VAL A 105 -13.81 -1.88 -7.69
CA VAL A 105 -13.22 -2.02 -6.36
C VAL A 105 -14.25 -1.62 -5.31
N ARG A 106 -14.55 -2.52 -4.38
CA ARG A 106 -15.45 -2.25 -3.24
C ARG A 106 -14.69 -1.65 -2.06
N THR A 107 -13.51 -2.19 -1.82
CA THR A 107 -12.70 -1.88 -0.63
C THR A 107 -11.24 -1.71 -1.03
N LEU A 108 -10.61 -0.62 -0.57
CA LEU A 108 -9.17 -0.40 -0.64
C LEU A 108 -8.58 -0.51 0.77
N ILE A 109 -7.75 -1.52 0.98
CA ILE A 109 -6.95 -1.69 2.19
C ILE A 109 -5.51 -1.24 1.90
N THR A 110 -4.94 -0.36 2.71
CA THR A 110 -3.55 0.09 2.56
C THR A 110 -2.68 -0.38 3.72
N LEU A 111 -1.49 -0.88 3.41
CA LEU A 111 -0.54 -1.41 4.38
C LEU A 111 0.69 -0.50 4.42
N GLY A 112 0.84 0.33 5.46
CA GLY A 112 1.99 1.22 5.64
C GLY A 112 2.19 2.23 4.50
N THR A 113 1.11 2.57 3.77
CA THR A 113 1.19 3.44 2.59
C THR A 113 1.48 4.88 2.98
N PRO A 114 2.53 5.52 2.45
CA PRO A 114 2.72 6.96 2.62
C PRO A 114 1.71 7.72 1.75
N HIS A 115 0.60 8.20 2.34
CA HIS A 115 -0.41 9.00 1.66
C HIS A 115 0.03 10.45 1.42
N THR A 116 1.12 10.89 2.04
CA THR A 116 1.79 12.16 1.83
C THR A 116 3.27 11.95 1.54
N SER A 117 3.92 12.89 0.85
CA SER A 117 5.37 12.89 0.67
C SER A 117 5.89 14.30 0.46
N GLN A 118 7.04 14.61 1.06
CA GLN A 118 7.87 15.79 0.78
C GLN A 118 8.96 15.48 -0.25
N GLU A 119 9.16 14.22 -0.61
CA GLU A 119 10.20 13.78 -1.55
C GLU A 119 9.82 14.15 -2.99
N ARG A 120 10.70 14.91 -3.67
CA ARG A 120 10.45 15.47 -5.01
C ARG A 120 10.01 14.44 -6.06
N TRP A 121 10.53 13.21 -6.00
CA TRP A 121 10.27 12.18 -7.01
C TRP A 121 8.87 11.55 -6.86
N THR A 122 8.47 11.18 -5.64
CA THR A 122 7.14 10.64 -5.38
C THR A 122 6.08 11.74 -5.32
N ARG A 123 6.48 12.99 -5.06
CA ARG A 123 5.61 14.15 -4.97
C ARG A 123 4.72 14.36 -6.18
N ARG A 124 5.19 14.24 -7.43
CA ARG A 124 4.33 14.48 -8.61
C ARG A 124 3.08 13.58 -8.62
N ASN A 125 3.27 12.28 -8.42
CA ASN A 125 2.16 11.31 -8.46
C ASN A 125 1.28 11.42 -7.20
N LEU A 126 1.90 11.64 -6.04
CA LEU A 126 1.17 11.84 -4.78
C LEU A 126 0.40 13.18 -4.74
N GLU A 127 0.93 14.23 -5.35
CA GLU A 127 0.29 15.54 -5.49
C GLU A 127 -0.90 15.45 -6.44
N PHE A 128 -0.74 14.74 -7.57
CA PHE A 128 -1.87 14.42 -8.45
C PHE A 128 -3.01 13.74 -7.66
N VAL A 129 -2.72 12.64 -6.96
CA VAL A 129 -3.78 11.87 -6.28
C VAL A 129 -4.36 12.61 -5.09
N ASN A 130 -3.56 13.39 -4.34
CA ASN A 130 -4.07 14.16 -3.20
C ASN A 130 -4.85 15.40 -3.60
N THR A 131 -4.54 16.00 -4.75
CA THR A 131 -5.29 17.14 -5.30
C THR A 131 -6.58 16.68 -5.97
N THR A 132 -6.50 15.60 -6.76
CA THR A 132 -7.64 15.12 -7.57
C THR A 132 -8.60 14.27 -6.75
N TYR A 133 -8.08 13.47 -5.82
CA TYR A 133 -8.85 12.51 -5.02
C TYR A 133 -8.48 12.62 -3.52
N PRO A 134 -8.74 13.77 -2.86
CA PRO A 134 -8.36 13.98 -1.46
C PRO A 134 -9.02 12.96 -0.53
N GLY A 135 -8.23 12.43 0.41
CA GLY A 135 -8.72 11.50 1.42
C GLY A 135 -9.34 10.21 0.84
N ALA A 136 -10.28 9.65 1.59
CA ALA A 136 -11.24 8.65 1.14
C ALA A 136 -12.26 9.30 0.21
N TYR A 137 -11.87 9.51 -1.05
CA TYR A 137 -12.59 10.38 -1.99
C TYR A 137 -13.97 9.84 -2.39
N TYR A 138 -14.06 8.56 -2.76
CA TYR A 138 -15.30 7.92 -3.19
C TYR A 138 -16.09 7.37 -2.00
N SER A 139 -17.27 7.93 -1.73
CA SER A 139 -18.10 7.53 -0.57
C SER A 139 -18.63 6.10 -0.64
N HIS A 140 -18.75 5.52 -1.83
CA HIS A 140 -19.18 4.12 -2.03
C HIS A 140 -18.05 3.10 -1.94
N ILE A 141 -16.79 3.56 -1.79
CA ILE A 141 -15.63 2.70 -1.57
C ILE A 141 -15.26 2.75 -0.10
N ARG A 142 -15.02 1.59 0.48
CA ARG A 142 -14.48 1.49 1.83
C ARG A 142 -12.96 1.64 1.79
N TYR A 143 -12.43 2.60 2.54
CA TYR A 143 -10.98 2.78 2.72
C TYR A 143 -10.59 2.31 4.11
N VAL A 144 -9.63 1.39 4.20
CA VAL A 144 -9.06 0.91 5.47
C VAL A 144 -7.54 1.09 5.41
N CYS A 145 -7.00 1.93 6.28
CA CYS A 145 -5.59 2.29 6.24
C CYS A 145 -4.87 1.80 7.50
N LEU A 146 -3.89 0.93 7.31
CA LEU A 146 -3.15 0.27 8.38
C LEU A 146 -1.79 0.92 8.54
N ALA A 147 -1.49 1.35 9.75
CA ALA A 147 -0.21 1.93 10.15
C ALA A 147 0.48 1.05 11.19
N GLY A 148 1.75 0.74 10.97
CA GLY A 148 2.61 0.06 11.92
C GLY A 148 3.29 1.08 12.83
N LYS A 149 3.42 0.73 14.12
CA LYS A 149 4.02 1.57 15.16
C LYS A 149 5.09 0.77 15.89
N ALA A 150 6.22 0.53 15.22
CA ALA A 150 7.30 -0.30 15.72
C ALA A 150 8.55 0.48 16.13
N ILE A 151 8.87 1.54 15.40
CA ILE A 151 10.14 2.26 15.51
C ILE A 151 9.86 3.76 15.67
N TYR A 152 10.50 4.35 16.68
CA TYR A 152 10.57 5.81 16.81
C TYR A 152 11.75 6.33 16.01
N GLY A 153 11.51 7.26 15.11
CA GLY A 153 12.56 7.90 14.32
C GLY A 153 13.45 8.75 15.21
N THR A 154 14.77 8.51 15.17
CA THR A 154 15.76 9.31 15.89
C THR A 154 16.95 9.57 14.97
N PRO A 155 17.51 10.80 14.95
CA PRO A 155 18.68 11.10 14.14
C PRO A 155 19.97 10.51 14.73
N TYR A 156 19.91 9.94 15.94
CA TYR A 156 21.04 9.40 16.69
C TYR A 156 21.05 7.87 16.71
N GLY A 157 22.23 7.27 16.86
CA GLY A 157 22.41 5.82 16.98
C GLY A 157 22.81 5.15 15.66
N SER A 158 22.22 3.98 15.38
CA SER A 158 22.61 3.14 14.24
C SER A 158 22.26 3.78 12.89
N PHE A 159 22.91 3.32 11.81
CA PHE A 159 22.54 3.69 10.44
C PHE A 159 21.06 3.43 10.13
N ALA A 160 20.51 2.35 10.69
CA ALA A 160 19.10 2.00 10.55
C ALA A 160 18.20 3.07 11.18
N ASN A 161 18.52 3.57 12.37
CA ASN A 161 17.77 4.64 13.03
C ASN A 161 17.80 5.92 12.19
N TRP A 162 18.98 6.32 11.72
CA TRP A 162 19.15 7.48 10.85
C TRP A 162 18.31 7.33 9.57
N PHE A 163 18.33 6.17 8.91
CA PHE A 163 17.52 5.90 7.72
C PHE A 163 16.02 6.08 8.00
N THR A 164 15.52 5.55 9.13
CA THR A 164 14.11 5.72 9.53
C THR A 164 13.77 7.19 9.74
N TYR A 165 14.59 7.92 10.49
CA TYR A 165 14.37 9.34 10.73
C TYR A 165 14.31 10.14 9.42
N GLN A 166 15.24 9.89 8.49
CA GLN A 166 15.22 10.56 7.18
C GLN A 166 14.00 10.16 6.36
N SER A 167 13.62 8.89 6.35
CA SER A 167 12.42 8.41 5.65
C SER A 167 11.16 9.10 6.18
N TYR A 168 11.02 9.24 7.49
CA TYR A 168 9.88 9.91 8.12
C TYR A 168 9.83 11.40 7.79
N LYS A 169 10.99 12.06 7.87
CA LYS A 169 11.13 13.47 7.50
C LYS A 169 10.80 13.71 6.02
N LEU A 170 11.25 12.84 5.13
CA LEU A 170 10.90 12.90 3.70
C LEU A 170 9.43 12.60 3.43
N THR A 171 8.75 11.82 4.28
CA THR A 171 7.35 11.46 4.06
C THR A 171 6.38 12.49 4.65
N SER A 172 6.67 12.99 5.85
CA SER A 172 5.72 13.78 6.65
C SER A 172 6.25 15.15 7.08
N GLY A 173 7.53 15.45 6.82
CA GLY A 173 8.22 16.65 7.31
C GLY A 173 8.79 16.51 8.73
N GLU A 174 8.31 15.53 9.51
CA GLU A 174 8.77 15.25 10.87
C GLU A 174 9.52 13.91 10.92
N GLY A 175 10.77 13.94 11.40
CA GLY A 175 11.59 12.73 11.53
C GLY A 175 11.45 12.07 12.91
N ALA A 176 11.19 12.85 13.94
CA ALA A 176 11.05 12.41 15.33
C ALA A 176 9.59 11.99 15.60
N CYS A 177 9.18 10.88 15.01
CA CYS A 177 7.84 10.33 15.18
C CYS A 177 7.85 8.80 15.13
N TRP A 178 6.70 8.21 15.47
CA TRP A 178 6.52 6.76 15.38
C TRP A 178 6.10 6.32 13.98
N GLY A 179 6.55 5.12 13.59
CA GLY A 179 6.09 4.45 12.38
C GLY A 179 6.58 3.00 12.30
N ASP A 180 6.53 2.45 11.09
CA ASP A 180 6.81 1.04 10.81
C ASP A 180 8.27 0.77 10.38
N GLY A 181 9.16 1.72 10.66
CA GLY A 181 10.54 1.77 10.19
C GLY A 181 10.76 2.43 8.83
N VAL A 182 9.72 2.68 8.02
CA VAL A 182 9.81 3.33 6.70
C VAL A 182 8.81 4.48 6.57
N THR A 183 7.54 4.22 6.88
CA THR A 183 6.46 5.21 6.83
C THR A 183 6.05 5.61 8.26
N PRO A 184 5.89 6.92 8.55
CA PRO A 184 5.37 7.37 9.84
C PRO A 184 3.86 7.15 9.94
N VAL A 185 3.34 6.87 11.14
CA VAL A 185 1.90 6.57 11.37
C VAL A 185 1.00 7.66 10.77
N ALA A 186 1.35 8.93 11.00
CA ALA A 186 0.57 10.08 10.52
C ALA A 186 0.41 10.10 9.00
N ALA A 187 1.43 9.66 8.25
CA ALA A 187 1.36 9.58 6.80
C ALA A 187 0.68 8.29 6.30
N SER A 188 0.59 7.26 7.13
CA SER A 188 -0.14 6.02 6.83
C SER A 188 -1.65 6.14 7.02
N HIS A 189 -2.11 7.14 7.76
CA HIS A 189 -3.53 7.44 7.89
C HIS A 189 -4.03 8.32 6.73
N LEU A 190 -5.29 8.13 6.37
CA LEU A 190 -5.97 8.89 5.31
C LEU A 190 -7.25 9.52 5.86
N ALA A 191 -7.46 10.81 5.59
CA ALA A 191 -8.68 11.50 6.01
C ALA A 191 -9.93 10.82 5.45
N GLY A 192 -10.94 10.59 6.29
CA GLY A 192 -12.19 9.91 5.91
C GLY A 192 -12.10 8.38 5.80
N ALA A 193 -10.92 7.78 5.94
CA ALA A 193 -10.75 6.33 5.97
C ALA A 193 -10.93 5.75 7.38
N HIS A 194 -11.16 4.44 7.45
CA HIS A 194 -10.99 3.68 8.70
C HIS A 194 -9.50 3.50 8.95
N ASN A 195 -8.94 4.28 9.87
CA ASN A 195 -7.51 4.27 10.20
C ASN A 195 -7.23 3.37 11.40
N LEU A 196 -6.28 2.44 11.25
CA LEU A 196 -5.90 1.46 12.27
C LEU A 196 -4.39 1.53 12.52
N THR A 197 -3.98 1.51 13.78
CA THR A 197 -2.57 1.49 14.17
C THR A 197 -2.24 0.23 14.95
N TYR A 198 -1.17 -0.46 14.58
CA TYR A 198 -0.70 -1.68 15.24
C TYR A 198 0.68 -1.49 15.85
N ASP A 199 0.77 -1.62 17.18
CA ASP A 199 2.04 -1.55 17.90
C ASP A 199 2.97 -2.72 17.50
N GLY A 200 4.26 -2.45 17.37
CA GLY A 200 5.27 -3.46 17.06
C GLY A 200 5.32 -3.93 15.61
N VAL A 201 4.40 -3.49 14.74
CA VAL A 201 4.33 -3.90 13.32
C VAL A 201 5.29 -3.09 12.44
N LEU A 202 6.14 -3.81 11.71
CA LEU A 202 7.12 -3.28 10.75
C LEU A 202 6.54 -3.16 9.33
N HIS A 203 7.22 -2.37 8.50
CA HIS A 203 6.81 -2.08 7.12
C HIS A 203 6.72 -3.34 6.26
N ALA A 204 7.74 -4.19 6.31
CA ALA A 204 7.94 -5.30 5.39
C ALA A 204 8.55 -6.52 6.10
N PRO A 205 8.31 -7.76 5.60
CA PRO A 205 8.66 -9.00 6.28
C PRO A 205 10.15 -9.21 6.52
N ARG A 206 11.01 -8.50 5.76
CA ARG A 206 12.47 -8.65 5.80
C ARG A 206 13.15 -7.31 5.94
N SER A 207 12.92 -6.61 7.05
CA SER A 207 13.79 -5.50 7.41
C SER A 207 15.10 -6.05 8.01
N ARG A 208 15.95 -6.67 7.18
CA ARG A 208 17.26 -7.24 7.57
C ARG A 208 18.23 -6.20 8.18
N LEU A 209 17.87 -4.93 8.09
CA LEU A 209 18.60 -3.80 8.66
C LEU A 209 18.16 -3.47 10.10
N ARG A 210 17.36 -4.32 10.75
CA ARG A 210 16.79 -4.05 12.08
C ARG A 210 17.16 -5.12 13.08
N ASP A 211 17.45 -4.69 14.31
CA ASP A 211 17.65 -5.55 15.49
C ASP A 211 16.32 -6.13 16.03
N ARG A 212 15.39 -6.48 15.13
CA ARG A 212 14.07 -7.06 15.45
C ARG A 212 13.67 -8.11 14.41
N PRO A 213 14.40 -9.23 14.31
CA PRO A 213 14.14 -10.25 13.31
C PRO A 213 12.76 -10.92 13.46
N ASP A 214 12.21 -10.94 14.67
CA ASP A 214 10.94 -11.58 15.01
C ASP A 214 9.75 -10.62 15.03
N ALA A 215 9.97 -9.32 14.75
CA ALA A 215 8.87 -8.37 14.75
C ALA A 215 7.93 -8.62 13.56
N PRO A 216 6.60 -8.61 13.79
CA PRO A 216 5.65 -8.88 12.73
C PRO A 216 5.62 -7.75 11.70
N TRP A 217 5.08 -8.05 10.53
CA TRP A 217 4.68 -7.05 9.54
C TRP A 217 3.19 -7.22 9.23
N TYR A 218 2.62 -6.34 8.40
CA TYR A 218 1.18 -6.36 8.10
C TYR A 218 0.64 -7.70 7.59
N GLY A 219 1.48 -8.50 6.92
CA GLY A 219 1.15 -9.83 6.42
C GLY A 219 1.63 -11.00 7.29
N SER A 220 2.04 -10.76 8.53
CA SER A 220 2.22 -11.84 9.51
C SER A 220 0.85 -12.42 9.92
N PRO A 221 0.69 -13.75 10.12
CA PRO A 221 -0.60 -14.37 10.43
C PRO A 221 -1.35 -13.74 11.61
N GLU A 222 -0.65 -13.42 12.69
CA GLU A 222 -1.18 -12.77 13.89
C GLU A 222 -1.68 -11.34 13.62
N ILE A 223 -1.08 -10.65 12.64
CA ILE A 223 -1.54 -9.33 12.22
C ILE A 223 -2.68 -9.46 11.21
N ILE A 224 -2.62 -10.40 10.26
CA ILE A 224 -3.74 -10.69 9.35
C ILE A 224 -5.02 -10.98 10.13
N ALA A 225 -4.93 -11.76 11.21
CA ALA A 225 -6.07 -12.09 12.05
C ALA A 225 -6.80 -10.85 12.62
N SER A 226 -6.10 -9.72 12.81
CA SER A 226 -6.68 -8.50 13.36
C SER A 226 -7.39 -7.62 12.33
N TRP A 227 -7.11 -7.78 11.03
CA TRP A 227 -7.69 -6.93 9.98
C TRP A 227 -8.41 -7.68 8.85
N GLN A 228 -8.28 -9.00 8.73
CA GLN A 228 -8.90 -9.75 7.62
C GLN A 228 -10.43 -9.59 7.53
N SER A 229 -11.10 -9.26 8.64
CA SER A 229 -12.56 -9.01 8.65
C SER A 229 -12.97 -7.82 7.76
N TYR A 230 -12.03 -6.96 7.39
CA TYR A 230 -12.27 -5.85 6.46
C TYR A 230 -12.29 -6.27 4.98
N LEU A 231 -11.99 -7.52 4.65
CA LEU A 231 -11.96 -8.01 3.27
C LEU A 231 -13.36 -8.29 2.68
N ASP A 232 -14.36 -8.56 3.52
CA ASP A 232 -15.70 -9.04 3.13
C ASP A 232 -16.83 -7.99 3.16
N ILE A 233 -16.52 -6.72 3.49
CA ILE A 233 -17.54 -5.68 3.78
C ILE A 233 -17.51 -4.54 2.77
#